data_AF-A0A426DI11-F1
#
_entry.id   AF-A0A426DI11-F1
#
_cell.length_a   1.000
_cell.length_b   1.000
_cell.length_c   1.000
_cell.angle_alpha   90.00
_cell.angle_beta   90.00
_cell.angle_gamma   90.00
#
_symmetry.space_group_name_H-M   'P 1'
#
loop_
_entity.id
_entity.type
_entity.pdbx_description
1 polymer ?
#
loop_
_entity_poly.entity_id
_entity_poly.type
_entity_poly.pdbx_seq_one_letter_code
_entity_poly.pdbx_strand_id
1 'polypeptide(L)'
;MYTVKSVPSDKVSFESLDSQVISDFLDWLESVCGCSIMTRNQRLSALTAFAVYAQNRDFGSATLFRNNLLKIPRKRAQRKGRSSFTRDEVKILFDLPDSRAEIGLRDKTLLCFMYASGMRAQEVCELTVGNIHPDRSGINVHGKGQKMHRIGIPAVQVC
;
A
#
# COMPACT_ATOMS: atom_id res chain seq x y z
N MET A 1 17.02 -4.42 -20.65
CA MET A 1 18.29 -5.19 -20.75
C MET A 1 18.35 -5.92 -22.08
N TYR A 2 17.49 -6.91 -22.34
CA TYR A 2 17.50 -7.64 -23.62
C TYR A 2 17.27 -6.75 -24.85
N THR A 3 16.19 -5.97 -24.88
CA THR A 3 15.83 -5.17 -26.06
C THR A 3 16.77 -3.99 -26.34
N VAL A 4 17.41 -3.43 -25.31
CA VAL A 4 18.18 -2.17 -25.41
C VAL A 4 19.69 -2.39 -25.30
N LYS A 5 20.12 -3.37 -24.49
CA LYS A 5 21.54 -3.68 -24.25
C LYS A 5 21.94 -5.06 -24.79
N SER A 6 21.01 -5.79 -25.43
CA SER A 6 21.24 -7.13 -26.00
C SER A 6 21.79 -8.17 -25.01
N VAL A 7 21.54 -7.99 -23.71
CA VAL A 7 21.97 -8.93 -22.66
C VAL A 7 20.85 -9.94 -22.39
N PRO A 8 21.08 -11.25 -22.61
CA PRO A 8 20.16 -12.32 -22.23
C PRO A 8 19.92 -12.34 -20.71
N SER A 9 18.73 -12.78 -20.28
CA SER A 9 18.37 -12.78 -18.85
C SER A 9 19.28 -13.67 -18.00
N ASP A 10 19.80 -14.76 -18.55
CA ASP A 10 20.73 -15.71 -17.90
C ASP A 10 22.16 -15.16 -17.77
N LYS A 11 22.48 -14.05 -18.46
CA LYS A 11 23.80 -13.41 -18.43
C LYS A 11 23.86 -12.16 -17.56
N VAL A 12 22.78 -11.81 -16.87
CA VAL A 12 22.75 -10.66 -15.97
C VAL A 12 23.49 -11.02 -14.68
N SER A 13 24.59 -10.30 -14.42
CA SER A 13 25.39 -10.41 -13.20
C SER A 13 25.31 -9.12 -12.37
N PHE A 14 25.74 -9.16 -11.11
CA PHE A 14 25.81 -7.97 -10.25
C PHE A 14 26.74 -6.88 -10.81
N GLU A 15 27.78 -7.26 -11.55
CA GLU A 15 28.69 -6.32 -12.22
C GLU A 15 28.00 -5.54 -13.33
N SER A 16 27.06 -6.18 -14.04
CA SER A 16 26.27 -5.54 -15.09
C SER A 16 25.21 -4.56 -14.56
N LEU A 17 24.97 -4.54 -13.24
CA LEU A 17 23.98 -3.70 -12.57
C LEU A 17 24.66 -2.51 -11.87
N ASP A 18 25.29 -1.65 -12.66
CA ASP A 18 25.89 -0.42 -12.17
C ASP A 18 24.85 0.67 -11.83
N SER A 19 25.33 1.79 -11.28
CA SER A 19 24.47 2.90 -10.88
C SER A 19 23.69 3.52 -12.05
N GLN A 20 24.29 3.53 -13.25
CA GLN A 20 23.66 4.09 -14.44
C GLN A 20 22.53 3.18 -14.92
N VAL A 21 22.79 1.88 -15.06
CA VAL A 21 21.80 0.86 -15.42
C VAL A 21 20.58 0.92 -14.51
N ILE A 22 20.81 1.02 -13.20
CA ILE A 22 19.72 1.06 -12.23
C ILE A 22 18.98 2.40 -12.31
N SER A 23 19.68 3.52 -12.50
CA SER A 23 19.03 4.82 -12.72
C SER A 23 18.18 4.81 -13.98
N ASP A 24 18.72 4.32 -15.10
CA ASP A 24 18.03 4.18 -16.39
C ASP A 24 16.75 3.35 -16.23
N PHE A 25 16.82 2.24 -15.46
CA PHE A 25 15.66 1.42 -15.15
C PHE A 25 14.61 2.19 -14.35
N LEU A 26 15.02 2.93 -13.31
CA LEU A 26 14.09 3.73 -12.51
C LEU A 26 13.47 4.89 -13.30
N ASP A 27 14.19 5.44 -14.27
CA ASP A 27 13.72 6.53 -15.14
C ASP A 27 12.82 5.99 -16.27
N TRP A 28 13.08 4.77 -16.76
CA TRP A 28 12.19 4.04 -17.65
C TRP A 28 10.86 3.69 -16.97
N LEU A 29 10.88 3.30 -15.69
CA LEU A 29 9.64 3.07 -14.92
C LEU A 29 8.77 4.34 -14.85
N GLU A 30 9.39 5.51 -14.75
CA GLU A 30 8.66 6.78 -14.68
C GLU A 30 8.17 7.23 -16.05
N SER A 31 9.06 7.26 -17.05
CA SER A 31 8.77 7.84 -18.37
C SER A 31 7.96 6.93 -19.28
N VAL A 32 8.24 5.63 -19.29
CA VAL A 32 7.59 4.68 -20.21
C VAL A 32 6.45 3.94 -19.53
N CYS A 33 6.65 3.47 -18.30
CA CYS A 33 5.58 2.79 -17.56
C CYS A 33 4.62 3.75 -16.85
N GLY A 34 4.88 5.07 -16.87
CA GLY A 34 4.03 6.07 -16.23
C GLY A 34 3.91 5.92 -14.71
N CYS A 35 4.84 5.23 -14.07
CA CYS A 35 4.78 5.00 -12.63
C CYS A 35 5.04 6.30 -11.85
N SER A 36 4.30 6.50 -10.77
CA SER A 36 4.54 7.64 -9.88
C SER A 36 5.95 7.60 -9.24
N ILE A 37 6.47 8.76 -8.85
CA ILE A 37 7.72 8.87 -8.09
C ILE A 37 7.69 8.01 -6.81
N MET A 38 6.51 7.88 -6.17
CA MET A 38 6.34 7.01 -5.02
C MET A 38 6.57 5.55 -5.38
N THR A 39 5.96 5.08 -6.48
CA THR A 39 6.14 3.73 -6.99
C THR A 39 7.60 3.47 -7.37
N ARG A 40 8.25 4.41 -8.07
CA ARG A 40 9.69 4.37 -8.39
C ARG A 40 10.54 4.18 -7.13
N ASN A 41 10.32 4.99 -6.09
CA ASN A 41 11.06 4.90 -4.83
C ASN A 41 10.75 3.61 -4.04
N GLN A 42 9.54 3.06 -4.17
CA GLN A 42 9.19 1.76 -3.61
C GLN A 42 10.00 0.63 -4.28
N ARG A 43 10.16 0.69 -5.62
CA ARG A 43 11.01 -0.26 -6.36
C ARG A 43 12.49 -0.12 -5.97
N LEU A 44 12.99 1.11 -5.83
CA LEU A 44 14.34 1.33 -5.30
C LEU A 44 14.51 0.72 -3.90
N SER A 45 13.50 0.86 -3.02
CA SER A 45 13.53 0.23 -1.68
C SER A 45 13.58 -1.29 -1.75
N ALA A 46 12.85 -1.90 -2.67
CA ALA A 46 12.89 -3.35 -2.90
C ALA A 46 14.27 -3.82 -3.39
N LEU A 47 14.87 -3.08 -4.33
CA LEU A 47 16.24 -3.33 -4.78
C LEU A 47 17.24 -3.20 -3.62
N THR A 48 17.04 -2.21 -2.73
CA THR A 48 17.92 -2.03 -1.56
C THR A 48 17.83 -3.20 -0.60
N ALA A 49 16.62 -3.68 -0.30
CA ALA A 49 16.42 -4.87 0.52
C ALA A 49 17.06 -6.12 -0.12
N PHE A 50 16.90 -6.28 -1.43
CA PHE A 50 17.53 -7.37 -2.17
C PHE A 50 19.06 -7.29 -2.15
N ALA A 51 19.66 -6.10 -2.30
CA ALA A 51 21.10 -5.92 -2.23
C ALA A 51 21.68 -6.29 -0.86
N VAL A 52 20.96 -5.99 0.22
CA VAL A 52 21.32 -6.44 1.58
C VAL A 52 21.29 -7.97 1.66
N TYR A 53 20.21 -8.60 1.18
CA TYR A 53 20.08 -10.04 1.17
C TYR A 53 21.19 -10.72 0.34
N ALA A 54 21.46 -10.21 -0.87
CA ALA A 54 22.47 -10.75 -1.77
C ALA A 54 23.88 -10.67 -1.18
N GLN A 55 24.25 -9.54 -0.58
CA GLN A 55 25.55 -9.37 0.07
C GLN A 55 25.74 -10.31 1.27
N ASN A 56 24.66 -10.62 2.00
CA ASN A 56 24.72 -11.60 3.09
C ASN A 56 24.90 -13.05 2.57
N ARG A 57 24.58 -13.33 1.30
CA ARG A 57 24.73 -14.65 0.68
C ARG A 57 26.07 -14.82 -0.02
N ASP A 58 26.49 -13.79 -0.75
CA ASP A 58 27.77 -13.72 -1.42
C ASP A 58 28.30 -12.28 -1.33
N PHE A 59 29.20 -12.07 -0.38
CA PHE A 59 29.76 -10.75 -0.12
C PHE A 59 30.58 -10.24 -1.31
N GLY A 60 31.38 -11.10 -1.96
CA GLY A 60 32.30 -10.70 -3.02
C GLY A 60 31.53 -10.16 -4.22
N SER A 61 30.61 -10.98 -4.73
CA SER A 61 29.87 -10.67 -5.96
C SER A 61 28.88 -9.51 -5.77
N ALA A 62 28.20 -9.41 -4.62
CA ALA A 62 27.12 -8.44 -4.42
C ALA A 62 27.55 -7.09 -3.82
N THR A 63 28.79 -6.96 -3.32
CA THR A 63 29.27 -5.69 -2.74
C THR A 63 29.27 -4.55 -3.75
N LEU A 64 29.70 -4.81 -4.99
CA LEU A 64 29.69 -3.81 -6.07
C LEU A 64 28.26 -3.34 -6.38
N PHE A 65 27.32 -4.28 -6.52
CA PHE A 65 25.91 -3.97 -6.74
C PHE A 65 25.33 -3.10 -5.63
N ARG A 66 25.56 -3.47 -4.35
CA ARG A 66 25.07 -2.69 -3.21
C ARG A 66 25.68 -1.29 -3.19
N ASN A 67 26.98 -1.16 -3.40
CA ASN A 67 27.67 0.14 -3.42
C ASN A 67 27.14 1.04 -4.54
N ASN A 68 26.86 0.48 -5.71
CA ASN A 68 26.29 1.22 -6.83
C ASN A 68 24.84 1.64 -6.57
N LEU A 69 24.05 0.80 -5.90
CA LEU A 69 22.67 1.13 -5.55
C LEU A 69 22.59 2.26 -4.50
N LEU A 70 23.49 2.28 -3.51
CA LEU A 70 23.53 3.31 -2.47
C LEU A 70 23.84 4.71 -3.00
N LYS A 71 24.50 4.81 -4.16
CA LYS A 71 24.75 6.09 -4.83
C LYS A 71 23.49 6.72 -5.45
N ILE A 72 22.41 5.94 -5.59
CA ILE A 72 21.19 6.39 -6.27
C ILE A 72 20.27 7.04 -5.23
N PRO A 73 20.05 8.36 -5.29
CA PRO A 73 19.19 9.03 -4.34
C PRO A 73 17.71 8.70 -4.60
N ARG A 74 16.93 8.70 -3.53
CA ARG A 74 15.46 8.73 -3.65
C ARG A 74 15.04 10.04 -4.29
N LYS A 75 14.17 9.96 -5.29
CA LYS A 75 13.62 11.17 -5.94
C LYS A 75 12.56 11.79 -5.03
N ARG A 76 12.61 13.11 -4.85
CA ARG A 76 11.63 13.81 -4.00
C ARG A 76 10.27 13.77 -4.69
N ALA A 77 9.29 13.15 -4.04
CA ALA A 77 7.91 13.20 -4.46
C ALA A 77 7.20 14.35 -3.74
N GLN A 78 6.39 15.13 -4.47
CA GLN A 78 5.46 16.04 -3.79
C GLN A 78 4.49 15.19 -2.95
N ARG A 79 4.42 15.50 -1.64
CA ARG A 79 3.42 14.90 -0.77
C ARG A 79 2.08 15.51 -1.15
N LYS A 80 1.26 14.75 -1.89
CA LYS A 80 -0.16 15.07 -1.98
C LYS A 80 -0.73 15.06 -0.56
N GLY A 81 -1.45 16.10 -0.19
CA GLY A 81 -2.20 16.13 1.07
C GLY A 81 -3.12 14.92 1.14
N ARG A 82 -3.40 14.42 2.35
CA ARG A 82 -4.45 13.42 2.50
C ARG A 82 -5.77 14.08 2.11
N SER A 83 -6.45 13.54 1.11
CA SER A 83 -7.82 13.92 0.82
C SER A 83 -8.70 13.42 1.96
N SER A 84 -9.49 14.31 2.54
CA SER A 84 -10.49 14.00 3.56
C SER A 84 -11.80 14.64 3.16
N PHE A 85 -12.90 13.95 3.39
CA PHE A 85 -14.23 14.51 3.20
C PHE A 85 -14.58 15.46 4.34
N THR A 86 -15.22 16.57 3.98
CA THR A 86 -15.96 17.44 4.90
C THR A 86 -17.22 16.74 5.40
N ARG A 87 -17.83 17.26 6.47
CA ARG A 87 -19.07 16.67 7.01
C ARG A 87 -20.20 16.63 5.99
N ASP A 88 -20.32 17.65 5.14
CA ASP A 88 -21.38 17.71 4.16
C ASP A 88 -21.15 16.76 2.98
N GLU A 89 -19.89 16.57 2.55
CA GLU A 89 -19.55 15.53 1.57
C GLU A 89 -19.82 14.12 2.12
N VAL A 90 -19.58 13.87 3.41
CA VAL A 90 -19.93 12.59 4.05
C VAL A 90 -21.44 12.37 4.09
N LYS A 91 -22.24 13.39 4.39
CA LYS A 91 -23.71 13.28 4.33
C LYS A 91 -24.18 12.87 2.94
N ILE A 92 -23.66 13.53 1.90
CA ILE A 92 -23.98 13.17 0.50
C ILE A 92 -23.63 11.70 0.24
N LEU A 93 -22.47 11.24 0.69
CA LEU A 93 -22.04 9.84 0.53
C LEU A 93 -23.01 8.85 1.19
N PHE A 94 -23.59 9.18 2.35
CA PHE A 94 -24.56 8.33 3.05
C PHE A 94 -25.95 8.29 2.38
N ASP A 95 -26.27 9.29 1.56
CA ASP A 95 -27.55 9.38 0.84
C ASP A 95 -27.51 8.74 -0.57
N LEU A 96 -26.32 8.39 -1.09
CA LEU A 96 -26.18 7.73 -2.40
C LEU A 96 -26.82 6.33 -2.49
N PRO A 97 -26.72 5.43 -1.48
CA PRO A 97 -27.28 4.09 -1.59
C PRO A 97 -28.81 4.07 -1.43
N ASP A 98 -29.51 3.36 -2.33
CA ASP A 98 -30.96 3.18 -2.23
C ASP A 98 -31.33 2.27 -1.04
N SER A 99 -31.80 2.88 0.04
CA SER A 99 -32.17 2.16 1.26
C SER A 99 -33.41 1.28 1.10
N ARG A 100 -34.12 1.33 -0.03
CA ARG A 100 -35.25 0.44 -0.34
C ARG A 100 -34.82 -0.90 -0.94
N ALA A 101 -33.60 -0.98 -1.46
CA ALA A 101 -33.00 -2.21 -1.96
C ALA A 101 -32.10 -2.84 -0.88
N GLU A 102 -32.08 -4.18 -0.79
CA GLU A 102 -31.24 -4.91 0.18
C GLU A 102 -29.76 -4.55 0.05
N ILE A 103 -29.26 -4.47 -1.18
CA ILE A 103 -27.86 -4.08 -1.47
C ILE A 103 -27.59 -2.64 -1.04
N GLY A 104 -28.52 -1.71 -1.29
CA GLY A 104 -28.31 -0.31 -0.91
C GLY A 104 -28.40 -0.10 0.59
N LEU A 105 -29.25 -0.84 1.31
CA LEU A 105 -29.25 -0.86 2.77
C LEU A 105 -27.92 -1.37 3.33
N ARG A 106 -27.41 -2.50 2.79
CA ARG A 106 -26.10 -3.05 3.18
C ARG A 106 -24.99 -2.03 2.96
N ASP A 107 -24.92 -1.41 1.78
CA ASP A 107 -23.86 -0.48 1.43
C ASP A 107 -23.92 0.78 2.31
N LYS A 108 -25.13 1.28 2.62
CA LYS A 108 -25.33 2.38 3.58
C LYS A 108 -24.84 2.00 4.98
N THR A 109 -25.19 0.81 5.46
CA THR A 109 -24.71 0.30 6.76
C THR A 109 -23.18 0.19 6.79
N LEU A 110 -22.55 -0.34 5.73
CA LEU A 110 -21.10 -0.45 5.64
C LEU A 110 -20.41 0.92 5.65
N LEU A 111 -20.94 1.90 4.90
CA LEU A 111 -20.40 3.27 4.88
C LEU A 111 -20.49 3.94 6.26
N CYS A 112 -21.65 3.90 6.89
CA CYS A 112 -21.85 4.45 8.24
C CYS A 112 -20.96 3.74 9.27
N PHE A 113 -20.84 2.42 9.16
CA PHE A 113 -19.99 1.62 10.03
C PHE A 113 -18.50 1.97 9.87
N MET A 114 -18.00 2.07 8.64
CA MET A 114 -16.62 2.47 8.36
C MET A 114 -16.32 3.88 8.87
N TYR A 115 -17.27 4.81 8.70
CA TYR A 115 -17.13 6.18 9.19
C TYR A 115 -17.08 6.25 10.72
N ALA A 116 -17.98 5.54 11.41
CA ALA A 116 -18.06 5.54 12.86
C ALA A 116 -16.88 4.81 13.53
N SER A 117 -16.40 3.72 12.93
CA SER A 117 -15.35 2.87 13.51
C SER A 117 -13.92 3.27 13.10
N GLY A 118 -13.76 3.92 11.94
CA GLY A 118 -12.45 4.19 11.35
C GLY A 118 -11.70 2.94 10.88
N MET A 119 -12.40 1.80 10.74
CA MET A 119 -11.81 0.54 10.26
C MET A 119 -11.35 0.63 8.81
N ARG A 120 -10.31 -0.13 8.48
CA ARG A 120 -9.87 -0.29 7.08
C ARG A 120 -10.88 -1.15 6.31
N ALA A 121 -11.01 -0.91 5.01
CA ALA A 121 -11.91 -1.69 4.15
C ALA A 121 -11.70 -3.21 4.29
N GLN A 122 -10.44 -3.66 4.30
CA GLN A 122 -10.09 -5.08 4.50
C GLN A 122 -10.62 -5.62 5.85
N GLU A 123 -10.45 -4.86 6.94
CA GLU A 123 -10.88 -5.26 8.29
C GLU A 123 -12.41 -5.39 8.37
N VAL A 124 -13.14 -4.59 7.60
CA VAL A 124 -14.61 -4.69 7.49
C VAL A 124 -15.02 -5.89 6.64
N CYS A 125 -14.34 -6.16 5.53
CA CYS A 125 -14.62 -7.33 4.69
C CYS A 125 -14.37 -8.67 5.40
N GLU A 126 -13.43 -8.70 6.33
CA GLU A 126 -13.07 -9.90 7.12
C GLU A 126 -13.93 -10.05 8.38
N LEU A 127 -14.81 -9.09 8.68
CA LEU A 127 -15.63 -9.10 9.89
C LEU A 127 -16.70 -10.21 9.82
N THR A 128 -16.79 -10.98 10.89
CA THR A 128 -17.83 -12.01 11.06
C THR A 128 -18.79 -11.63 12.18
N VAL A 129 -19.99 -12.23 12.19
CA VAL A 129 -20.99 -12.02 13.26
C VAL A 129 -20.40 -12.34 14.64
N GLY A 130 -19.51 -13.33 14.74
CA GLY A 130 -18.85 -13.70 16.00
C GLY A 130 -17.88 -12.66 16.54
N ASN A 131 -17.51 -11.65 15.75
CA ASN A 131 -16.66 -10.55 16.19
C ASN A 131 -17.45 -9.41 16.85
N ILE A 132 -18.79 -9.42 16.73
CA ILE A 132 -19.68 -8.41 17.29
C ILE A 132 -20.11 -8.87 18.68
N HIS A 133 -19.88 -8.04 19.69
CA HIS A 133 -20.27 -8.29 21.07
C HIS A 133 -21.23 -7.19 21.55
N PRO A 134 -22.54 -7.34 21.28
CA PRO A 134 -23.56 -6.33 21.61
C PRO A 134 -23.68 -6.09 23.12
N ASP A 135 -23.50 -7.14 23.92
CA ASP A 135 -23.52 -7.11 25.38
C ASP A 135 -22.44 -6.18 25.98
N ARG A 136 -21.37 -5.94 25.22
CA ARG A 136 -20.26 -5.08 25.64
C ARG A 136 -20.13 -3.83 24.76
N SER A 137 -21.08 -3.58 23.86
CA SER A 137 -21.08 -2.48 22.88
C SER A 137 -19.76 -2.36 22.10
N GLY A 138 -19.21 -3.48 21.61
CA GLY A 138 -17.94 -3.40 20.88
C GLY A 138 -17.65 -4.56 19.94
N ILE A 139 -16.67 -4.32 19.08
CA ILE A 139 -16.25 -5.22 18.01
C ILE A 139 -14.77 -5.55 18.18
N ASN A 140 -14.45 -6.83 18.05
CA ASN A 140 -13.07 -7.31 18.06
C ASN A 140 -12.53 -7.37 16.64
N VAL A 141 -11.46 -6.63 16.36
CA VAL A 141 -10.88 -6.51 15.01
C VAL A 141 -9.47 -7.06 14.99
N HIS A 142 -9.20 -7.92 13.99
CA HIS A 142 -7.88 -8.40 13.67
C HIS A 142 -7.14 -7.36 12.82
N GLY A 143 -6.31 -6.54 13.46
CA GLY A 143 -5.57 -5.48 12.78
C GLY A 143 -4.25 -5.94 12.16
N LYS A 144 -3.61 -5.00 11.45
CA LYS A 144 -2.29 -5.20 10.84
C LYS A 144 -1.27 -5.79 11.84
N GLY A 145 -0.60 -6.86 11.41
CA GLY A 145 0.44 -7.54 12.19
C GLY A 145 -0.12 -8.47 13.27
N GLN A 146 -1.32 -9.04 13.06
CA GLN A 146 -1.98 -9.98 13.99
C GLN A 146 -2.30 -9.35 15.37
N LYS A 147 -2.47 -8.02 15.42
CA LYS A 147 -2.80 -7.31 16.65
C LYS A 147 -4.30 -7.12 16.78
N MET A 148 -4.86 -7.64 17.86
CA MET A 148 -6.26 -7.42 18.22
C MET A 148 -6.45 -6.02 18.79
N HIS A 149 -7.48 -5.32 18.32
CA HIS A 149 -7.97 -4.11 18.96
C HIS A 149 -9.49 -4.11 19.00
N ARG A 150 -10.04 -3.42 19.99
CA ARG A 150 -11.47 -3.38 20.26
C ARG A 150 -12.01 -2.00 19.91
N ILE A 151 -13.08 -1.96 19.12
CA ILE A 151 -13.74 -0.74 18.72
C ILE A 151 -15.08 -0.67 19.43
N GLY A 152 -15.37 0.45 20.10
CA GLY A 152 -16.66 0.70 20.70
C GLY A 152 -17.67 1.09 19.63
N ILE A 153 -18.86 0.49 19.64
CA ILE A 153 -19.97 0.96 18.81
C ILE A 153 -20.73 2.01 19.63
N PRO A 154 -20.73 3.29 19.23
CA PRO A 154 -21.53 4.29 19.91
C PRO A 154 -23.03 3.95 19.79
N ALA A 155 -23.77 4.08 20.88
CA ALA A 155 -25.23 3.85 20.91
C ALA A 155 -26.04 4.94 20.17
N VAL A 156 -25.37 6.00 19.72
CA VAL A 156 -25.96 7.11 18.98
C VAL A 156 -25.97 6.76 17.49
N GLN A 157 -27.12 6.95 16.84
CA GLN A 157 -27.21 6.90 15.39
C GLN A 157 -26.28 7.95 14.78
N VAL A 158 -25.16 7.48 14.22
CA VAL A 158 -24.21 8.28 13.43
C VAL A 158 -24.81 8.59 12.05
N CYS A 159 -25.77 7.75 11.65
CA CYS A 159 -26.74 7.83 10.58
C CYS A 159 -28.05 7.26 11.17
#